data_AF-A0A2S2R7G4-F1
#
_entry.id   AF-A0A2S2R7G4-F1
#
_cell.length_a   1.000
_cell.length_b   1.000
_cell.length_c   1.000
_cell.angle_alpha   90.00
_cell.angle_beta   90.00
_cell.angle_gamma   90.00
#
_symmetry.space_group_name_H-M   'P 1'
#
loop_
_entity.id
_entity.type
_entity.pdbx_description
1 polymer ?
#
loop_
_entity_poly.entity_id
_entity_poly.type
_entity_poly.pdbx_seq_one_letter_code
_entity_poly.pdbx_strand_id
1 'polypeptide(L)'
;MGGPKEGVQKQIQQDWANREYIEVITGSIKKITDFLNSFEEYRKVGPSTWIMKPVGKSQGTGIFLINKLSKLKKWSREGKNFNTSAIKESYVISKYIDNPLLIDGFCRFCTVKYNTSVGEIENLLIHLTNVSLQKQGDEYNSIHGGKLSIQNLRLFLESTRGKTVTEALFDNIVWLIVHSLKSVSYIMSNDRHCFECYGYDIIIDDNLKPWLIEVNASPSLTSTTVNDRILKYKLIDNMLSVVLPPSGIPDVRWNKCPSREAMGNFELLIDEELAAKDKSGPSIKIDQKERLKRKT
;
A
#
# COMPACT_ATOMS: atom_id res chain seq x y z
N MET A 1 2.99 -19.71 28.17
CA MET A 1 3.53 -18.43 27.67
C MET A 1 3.46 -18.49 26.15
N GLY A 2 2.74 -17.57 25.53
CA GLY A 2 2.38 -17.64 24.12
C GLY A 2 3.56 -17.40 23.18
N GLY A 3 3.71 -18.25 22.17
CA GLY A 3 4.84 -18.19 21.23
C GLY A 3 4.80 -16.97 20.30
N PRO A 4 5.88 -16.69 19.55
CA PRO A 4 5.97 -15.52 18.65
C PRO A 4 4.89 -15.46 17.57
N LYS A 5 4.30 -16.61 17.18
CA LYS A 5 3.15 -16.66 16.25
C LYS A 5 1.87 -16.10 16.88
N GLU A 6 1.64 -16.33 18.18
CA GLU A 6 0.48 -15.77 18.89
C GLU A 6 0.61 -14.27 19.12
N GLY A 7 1.83 -13.76 19.33
CA GLY A 7 2.09 -12.32 19.44
C GLY A 7 1.76 -11.57 18.15
N VAL A 8 2.26 -12.06 17.02
CA VAL A 8 1.96 -11.49 15.70
C VAL A 8 0.47 -11.59 15.37
N GLN A 9 -0.17 -12.73 15.66
CA GLN A 9 -1.59 -12.91 15.35
C GLN A 9 -2.51 -12.03 16.21
N LYS A 10 -2.17 -11.80 17.49
CA LYS A 10 -2.85 -10.83 18.34
C LYS A 10 -2.66 -9.40 17.85
N GLN A 11 -1.46 -9.05 17.40
CA GLN A 11 -1.19 -7.71 16.89
C GLN A 11 -1.90 -7.46 15.56
N ILE A 12 -1.94 -8.46 14.66
CA ILE A 12 -2.77 -8.43 13.45
C ILE A 12 -4.24 -8.22 13.81
N GLN A 13 -4.78 -8.96 14.79
CA GLN A 13 -6.16 -8.77 15.24
C GLN A 13 -6.40 -7.36 15.80
N GLN A 14 -5.44 -6.81 16.53
CA GLN A 14 -5.54 -5.48 17.13
C GLN A 14 -5.43 -4.37 16.08
N ASP A 15 -4.54 -4.49 15.10
CA ASP A 15 -4.46 -3.57 13.96
C ASP A 15 -5.71 -3.67 13.08
N TRP A 16 -6.24 -4.89 12.90
CA TRP A 16 -7.52 -5.15 12.24
C TRP A 16 -8.70 -4.58 13.05
N ALA A 17 -8.60 -4.45 14.37
CA ALA A 17 -9.62 -3.81 15.20
C ALA A 17 -9.51 -2.27 15.18
N ASN A 18 -8.30 -1.74 15.00
CA ASN A 18 -8.00 -0.30 14.99
C ASN A 18 -8.18 0.37 13.62
N ARG A 19 -8.63 -0.36 12.59
CA ARG A 19 -8.91 0.28 11.30
C ARG A 19 -10.01 1.33 11.45
N GLU A 20 -9.78 2.51 10.89
CA GLU A 20 -10.85 3.49 10.74
C GLU A 20 -11.78 3.03 9.61
N TYR A 21 -12.86 2.33 9.98
CA TYR A 21 -14.06 2.01 9.19
C TYR A 21 -13.81 1.65 7.72
N ILE A 22 -13.54 0.37 7.46
CA ILE A 22 -13.60 -0.23 6.12
C ILE A 22 -14.83 -1.15 6.07
N GLU A 23 -15.79 -0.82 5.21
CA GLU A 23 -16.98 -1.65 4.98
C GLU A 23 -17.05 -2.08 3.51
N VAL A 24 -17.21 -3.39 3.27
CA VAL A 24 -17.45 -3.92 1.92
C VAL A 24 -18.95 -3.98 1.68
N ILE A 25 -19.42 -3.07 0.82
CA ILE A 25 -20.80 -2.98 0.40
C ILE A 25 -20.96 -3.73 -0.92
N THR A 26 -21.58 -4.90 -0.83
CA THR A 26 -21.73 -5.85 -1.94
C THR A 26 -23.18 -5.86 -2.42
N GLY A 27 -23.57 -5.01 -3.38
CA GLY A 27 -24.91 -5.03 -4.05
C GLY A 27 -26.16 -5.06 -3.16
N SER A 28 -25.99 -5.00 -1.83
CA SER A 28 -27.01 -5.29 -0.83
C SER A 28 -27.60 -3.98 -0.37
N ILE A 29 -28.85 -3.75 -0.77
CA ILE A 29 -29.62 -2.57 -0.39
C ILE A 29 -29.66 -2.42 1.14
N LYS A 30 -29.67 -3.54 1.87
CA LYS A 30 -29.63 -3.55 3.34
C LYS A 30 -28.31 -2.98 3.86
N LYS A 31 -27.15 -3.50 3.40
CA LYS A 31 -25.84 -2.96 3.80
C LYS A 31 -25.67 -1.48 3.42
N ILE A 32 -26.16 -1.09 2.24
CA ILE A 32 -26.16 0.33 1.82
C ILE A 32 -26.99 1.17 2.81
N THR A 33 -28.14 0.66 3.24
CA THR A 33 -29.04 1.36 4.19
C THR A 33 -28.44 1.43 5.59
N ASP A 34 -27.81 0.35 6.05
CA ASP A 34 -27.11 0.29 7.35
C ASP A 34 -25.93 1.27 7.38
N PHE A 35 -25.14 1.33 6.29
CA PHE A 35 -24.10 2.34 6.12
C PHE A 35 -24.69 3.76 6.07
N LEU A 36 -25.78 3.99 5.32
CA LEU A 36 -26.44 5.30 5.22
C LEU A 36 -26.90 5.82 6.60
N ASN A 37 -27.43 4.94 7.44
CA ASN A 37 -27.86 5.28 8.79
C ASN A 37 -26.67 5.63 9.69
N SER A 38 -25.60 4.83 9.61
CA SER A 38 -24.35 5.07 10.36
C SER A 38 -23.63 6.35 9.90
N PHE A 39 -23.69 6.66 8.60
CA PHE A 39 -23.09 7.84 7.99
C PHE A 39 -23.59 9.16 8.61
N GLU A 40 -24.89 9.24 8.96
CA GLU A 40 -25.42 10.41 9.67
C GLU A 40 -24.88 10.56 11.08
N GLU A 41 -24.61 9.46 11.78
CA GLU A 41 -24.03 9.48 13.13
C GLU A 41 -22.58 9.98 13.09
N TYR A 42 -21.77 9.51 12.13
CA TYR A 42 -20.39 9.99 11.98
C TYR A 42 -20.32 11.49 11.67
N ARG A 43 -21.31 12.03 10.97
CA ARG A 43 -21.38 13.46 10.66
C ARG A 43 -21.64 14.32 11.90
N LYS A 44 -22.25 13.77 12.96
CA LYS A 44 -22.44 14.49 14.22
C LYS A 44 -21.12 14.76 14.95
N VAL A 45 -20.09 13.94 14.68
CA VAL A 45 -18.75 14.07 15.26
C VAL A 45 -17.90 15.12 14.51
N GLY A 46 -18.19 15.34 13.22
CA GLY A 46 -17.53 16.36 12.41
C GLY A 46 -17.68 16.12 10.90
N PRO A 47 -17.22 17.06 10.05
CA PRO A 47 -17.11 16.83 8.62
C PRO A 47 -16.18 15.65 8.35
N SER A 48 -16.65 14.65 7.60
CA SER A 48 -15.85 13.48 7.20
C SER A 48 -15.99 13.23 5.71
N THR A 49 -14.85 13.03 5.05
CA THR A 49 -14.77 12.61 3.65
C THR A 49 -14.52 11.11 3.60
N TRP A 50 -15.21 10.42 2.71
CA TRP A 50 -15.14 8.99 2.52
C TRP A 50 -14.82 8.69 1.06
N ILE A 51 -14.09 7.61 0.80
CA ILE A 51 -13.79 7.13 -0.54
C ILE A 51 -14.60 5.86 -0.81
N MET A 52 -15.31 5.87 -1.93
CA MET A 52 -15.92 4.66 -2.50
C MET A 52 -15.09 4.16 -3.65
N LYS A 53 -14.69 2.90 -3.59
CA LYS A 53 -13.88 2.24 -4.61
C LYS A 53 -14.48 0.89 -5.02
N PRO A 54 -14.69 0.63 -6.32
CA PRO A 54 -15.12 -0.68 -6.80
C PRO A 54 -14.03 -1.74 -6.57
N VAL A 55 -14.43 -2.93 -6.09
CA VAL A 55 -13.52 -4.03 -5.72
C VAL A 55 -12.77 -4.61 -6.93
N GLY A 56 -13.35 -4.54 -8.13
CA GLY A 56 -12.84 -5.20 -9.34
C GLY A 56 -12.31 -4.27 -10.43
N LYS A 57 -12.13 -2.96 -10.16
CA LYS A 57 -11.60 -2.01 -11.15
C LYS A 57 -10.27 -1.43 -10.69
N SER A 58 -9.50 -0.96 -11.65
CA SER A 58 -8.15 -0.39 -11.47
C SER A 58 -8.06 1.04 -12.02
N GLN A 59 -6.90 1.68 -11.87
CA GLN A 59 -6.56 2.97 -12.49
C GLN A 59 -7.46 4.16 -12.10
N GLY A 60 -8.11 4.07 -10.93
CA GLY A 60 -9.03 5.11 -10.45
C GLY A 60 -10.42 5.05 -11.07
N THR A 61 -10.70 4.08 -11.96
CA THR A 61 -12.01 3.99 -12.63
C THR A 61 -13.12 3.65 -11.64
N GLY A 62 -14.13 4.52 -11.57
CA GLY A 62 -15.30 4.36 -10.70
C GLY A 62 -15.07 4.75 -9.24
N ILE A 63 -13.92 5.36 -8.91
CA ILE A 63 -13.67 5.94 -7.59
C ILE A 63 -14.39 7.28 -7.48
N PHE A 64 -15.02 7.54 -6.35
CA PHE A 64 -15.57 8.86 -6.03
C PHE A 64 -15.56 9.13 -4.52
N LEU A 65 -15.53 10.42 -4.17
CA LEU A 65 -15.53 10.88 -2.79
C LEU A 65 -16.94 11.25 -2.34
N ILE A 66 -17.24 10.95 -1.07
CA ILE A 66 -18.49 11.24 -0.41
C ILE A 66 -18.24 12.04 0.85
N ASN A 67 -18.84 13.22 0.89
CA ASN A 67 -18.91 14.06 2.07
C ASN A 67 -20.36 14.44 2.44
N LYS A 68 -21.35 13.99 1.64
CA LYS A 68 -22.77 14.30 1.79
C LYS A 68 -23.63 13.11 1.39
N LEU A 69 -24.68 12.85 2.17
CA LEU A 69 -25.65 11.79 1.92
C LEU A 69 -26.35 11.91 0.56
N SER A 70 -26.52 13.15 0.06
CA SER A 70 -27.11 13.42 -1.25
C SER A 70 -26.30 12.80 -2.40
N LYS A 71 -24.95 12.79 -2.31
CA LYS A 71 -24.08 12.16 -3.31
C LYS A 71 -24.27 10.64 -3.34
N LEU A 72 -24.36 10.01 -2.17
CA LEU A 72 -24.59 8.57 -2.05
C LEU A 72 -25.99 8.16 -2.54
N LYS A 73 -27.03 8.94 -2.20
CA LYS A 73 -28.40 8.72 -2.68
C LYS A 73 -28.51 8.89 -4.19
N LYS A 74 -27.77 9.84 -4.79
CA LYS A 74 -27.70 10.03 -6.24
C LYS A 74 -27.08 8.81 -6.92
N TRP A 75 -25.91 8.37 -6.47
CA TRP A 75 -25.23 7.16 -6.97
C TRP A 75 -26.13 5.92 -6.89
N SER A 76 -26.82 5.71 -5.74
CA SER A 76 -27.73 4.58 -5.55
C SER A 76 -28.92 4.59 -6.51
N ARG A 77 -29.44 5.77 -6.88
CA ARG A 77 -30.55 5.92 -7.83
C ARG A 77 -30.09 5.70 -9.27
N GLU A 78 -28.91 6.20 -9.63
CA GLU A 78 -28.32 5.99 -10.95
C GLU A 78 -28.06 4.49 -11.20
N GLY A 79 -27.57 3.76 -10.19
CA GLY A 79 -27.38 2.30 -10.27
C GLY A 79 -28.67 1.46 -10.44
N LYS A 80 -29.86 2.04 -10.19
CA LYS A 80 -31.16 1.38 -10.43
C LYS A 80 -31.69 1.57 -11.85
N ASN A 81 -31.21 2.60 -12.57
CA ASN A 81 -31.64 2.92 -13.93
C ASN A 81 -30.77 2.24 -15.01
N PHE A 82 -29.55 1.83 -14.65
CA PHE A 82 -28.79 0.90 -15.48
C PHE A 82 -29.32 -0.51 -15.25
N ASN A 83 -29.67 -1.21 -16.34
CA ASN A 83 -30.14 -2.61 -16.34
C ASN A 83 -29.48 -3.45 -15.24
N THR A 84 -30.28 -4.35 -14.64
CA THR A 84 -30.11 -5.20 -13.45
C THR A 84 -28.78 -5.96 -13.29
N SER A 85 -27.82 -5.82 -14.20
CA SER A 85 -26.44 -6.30 -14.14
C SER A 85 -25.48 -5.37 -13.39
N ALA A 86 -25.72 -4.06 -13.30
CA ALA A 86 -24.79 -3.10 -12.66
C ALA A 86 -24.76 -3.17 -11.12
N ILE A 87 -25.82 -3.72 -10.49
CA ILE A 87 -25.90 -3.93 -9.02
C ILE A 87 -24.98 -5.09 -8.56
N LYS A 88 -24.30 -5.79 -9.48
CA LYS A 88 -23.29 -6.81 -9.11
C LYS A 88 -21.94 -6.24 -8.69
N GLU A 89 -21.63 -4.96 -8.96
CA GLU A 89 -20.34 -4.40 -8.56
C GLU A 89 -20.30 -4.15 -7.04
N SER A 90 -19.34 -4.80 -6.38
CA SER A 90 -19.07 -4.58 -4.96
C SER A 90 -18.16 -3.37 -4.79
N TYR A 91 -18.44 -2.54 -3.79
CA TYR A 91 -17.67 -1.37 -3.44
C TYR A 91 -17.10 -1.51 -2.04
N VAL A 92 -15.89 -1.03 -1.85
CA VAL A 92 -15.32 -0.76 -0.53
C VAL A 92 -15.58 0.70 -0.22
N ILE A 93 -16.08 0.96 0.99
CA ILE A 93 -16.14 2.30 1.54
C ILE A 93 -15.14 2.39 2.69
N SER A 94 -14.29 3.40 2.63
CA SER A 94 -13.33 3.72 3.68
C SER A 94 -13.39 5.21 4.00
N LYS A 95 -13.09 5.57 5.24
CA LYS A 95 -12.81 6.97 5.57
C LYS A 95 -11.62 7.42 4.71
N TYR A 96 -11.71 8.62 4.14
CA TYR A 96 -10.62 9.20 3.36
C TYR A 96 -9.52 9.65 4.32
N ILE A 97 -8.27 9.44 3.91
CA ILE A 97 -7.10 9.83 4.69
C ILE A 97 -6.76 11.27 4.30
N ASP A 98 -6.75 12.16 5.29
CA ASP A 98 -6.45 13.58 5.07
C ASP A 98 -4.95 13.78 4.78
N ASN A 99 -4.65 14.69 3.84
CA ASN A 99 -3.29 15.02 3.38
C ASN A 99 -2.43 13.82 2.95
N PRO A 100 -2.91 12.98 2.02
CA PRO A 100 -2.23 11.74 1.68
C PRO A 100 -0.98 11.91 0.81
N LEU A 101 0.09 11.17 1.11
CA LEU A 101 1.23 10.95 0.21
C LEU A 101 1.33 9.48 -0.22
N LEU A 102 1.24 9.18 -1.53
CA LEU A 102 1.30 7.79 -2.02
C LEU A 102 2.74 7.33 -2.36
N ILE A 103 3.11 6.14 -1.90
CA ILE A 103 4.38 5.44 -2.15
C ILE A 103 4.10 4.16 -2.93
N ASP A 104 4.79 3.98 -4.07
CA ASP A 104 4.79 2.77 -4.92
C ASP A 104 6.12 2.66 -5.70
N GLY A 105 7.19 2.19 -5.05
CA GLY A 105 8.57 2.17 -5.59
C GLY A 105 9.21 3.56 -5.82
N PHE A 106 8.37 4.57 -6.02
CA PHE A 106 8.58 6.01 -6.05
C PHE A 106 7.33 6.65 -5.43
N CYS A 107 7.44 7.89 -4.98
CA CYS A 107 6.31 8.64 -4.45
C CYS A 107 5.54 9.28 -5.60
N ARG A 108 4.21 9.19 -5.59
CA ARG A 108 3.32 9.86 -6.55
C ARG A 108 2.67 11.06 -5.89
N PHE A 109 2.74 12.20 -6.56
CA PHE A 109 2.12 13.46 -6.14
C PHE A 109 0.95 13.81 -7.05
N CYS A 110 -0.07 14.45 -6.48
CA CYS A 110 -1.07 15.16 -7.26
C CYS A 110 -0.43 16.39 -7.90
N THR A 111 -0.81 16.72 -9.13
CA THR A 111 -0.35 17.92 -9.85
C THR A 111 -0.94 19.20 -9.24
N VAL A 112 -2.10 19.10 -8.59
CA VAL A 112 -2.77 20.23 -7.95
C VAL A 112 -2.57 20.18 -6.44
N LYS A 113 -2.34 21.35 -5.81
CA LYS A 113 -2.23 21.47 -4.35
C LYS A 113 -3.49 20.94 -3.66
N TYR A 114 -3.27 20.14 -2.62
CA TYR A 114 -4.36 19.56 -1.84
C TYR A 114 -5.24 20.64 -1.19
N ASN A 115 -6.56 20.49 -1.31
CA ASN A 115 -7.56 21.39 -0.72
C ASN A 115 -8.80 20.59 -0.30
N THR A 116 -9.29 20.83 0.91
CA THR A 116 -10.47 20.18 1.50
C THR A 116 -11.78 20.94 1.24
N SER A 117 -11.73 22.05 0.52
CA SER A 117 -12.89 22.89 0.21
C SER A 117 -13.96 22.10 -0.55
N VAL A 118 -15.22 22.26 -0.13
CA VAL A 118 -16.37 21.47 -0.61
C VAL A 118 -16.57 21.55 -2.13
N GLY A 119 -16.16 22.66 -2.77
CA GLY A 119 -16.24 22.84 -4.22
C GLY A 119 -15.21 22.04 -5.02
N GLU A 120 -14.08 21.68 -4.40
CA GLU A 120 -12.93 21.02 -5.05
C GLU A 120 -12.89 19.51 -4.82
N ILE A 121 -13.83 18.95 -4.04
CA ILE A 121 -13.92 17.50 -3.78
C ILE A 121 -14.26 16.68 -5.04
N GLU A 122 -14.86 17.33 -6.05
CA GLU A 122 -15.19 16.72 -7.33
C GLU A 122 -14.00 16.72 -8.30
N ASN A 123 -13.00 17.55 -8.04
CA ASN A 123 -11.77 17.58 -8.79
C ASN A 123 -10.85 16.44 -8.34
N LEU A 124 -11.02 15.27 -8.96
CA LEU A 124 -10.25 14.07 -8.65
C LEU A 124 -8.74 14.25 -8.85
N LEU A 125 -8.28 15.24 -9.63
CA LEU A 125 -6.84 15.53 -9.80
C LEU A 125 -6.18 16.01 -8.50
N ILE A 126 -6.95 16.55 -7.56
CA ILE A 126 -6.49 16.95 -6.22
C ILE A 126 -6.32 15.74 -5.30
N HIS A 127 -7.14 14.71 -5.49
CA HIS A 127 -7.34 13.64 -4.50
C HIS A 127 -6.80 12.28 -4.92
N LEU A 128 -6.59 12.05 -6.23
CA LEU A 128 -6.15 10.78 -6.80
C LEU A 128 -4.83 10.95 -7.55
N THR A 129 -3.80 10.20 -7.16
CA THR A 129 -2.46 10.28 -7.76
C THR A 129 -2.27 9.37 -8.99
N ASN A 130 -3.34 8.74 -9.50
CA ASN A 130 -3.25 7.81 -10.63
C ASN A 130 -2.69 8.53 -11.87
N VAL A 131 -1.62 7.99 -12.45
CA VAL A 131 -0.94 8.60 -13.61
C VAL A 131 -1.87 8.77 -14.82
N SER A 132 -2.84 7.86 -15.02
CA SER A 132 -3.86 7.97 -16.07
C SER A 132 -4.71 9.23 -15.94
N LEU A 133 -5.05 9.62 -14.71
CA LEU A 133 -5.80 10.84 -14.41
C LEU A 133 -4.87 12.05 -14.44
N GLN A 134 -3.73 11.98 -13.76
CA GLN A 134 -2.80 13.11 -13.60
C GLN A 134 -2.25 13.64 -14.94
N LYS A 135 -2.07 12.77 -15.95
CA LYS A 135 -1.67 13.17 -17.31
C LYS A 135 -2.66 14.11 -18.01
N GLN A 136 -3.90 14.16 -17.56
CA GLN A 136 -4.93 15.01 -18.14
C GLN A 136 -4.94 16.42 -17.51
N GLY A 137 -4.16 16.65 -16.44
CA GLY A 137 -4.10 17.94 -15.77
C GLY A 137 -3.13 18.91 -16.45
N ASP A 138 -3.50 20.20 -16.46
CA ASP A 138 -2.74 21.26 -17.13
C ASP A 138 -1.33 21.48 -16.54
N GLU A 139 -1.15 21.22 -15.24
CA GLU A 139 0.15 21.35 -14.54
C GLU A 139 1.00 20.06 -14.60
N TYR A 140 0.63 19.07 -15.42
CA TYR A 140 1.39 17.82 -15.52
C TYR A 140 2.78 18.03 -16.12
N ASN A 141 3.81 17.86 -15.29
CA ASN A 141 5.19 17.89 -15.76
C ASN A 141 5.58 16.54 -16.37
N SER A 142 5.79 16.49 -17.69
CA SER A 142 6.16 15.27 -18.41
C SER A 142 7.59 14.76 -18.17
N ILE A 143 8.47 15.59 -17.61
CA ILE A 143 9.87 15.25 -17.32
C ILE A 143 9.95 14.32 -16.11
N HIS A 144 9.30 14.71 -15.00
CA HIS A 144 9.29 13.90 -13.77
C HIS A 144 7.95 13.18 -13.50
N GLY A 145 6.88 13.51 -14.23
CA GLY A 145 5.59 12.82 -14.19
C GLY A 145 4.86 12.90 -12.84
N GLY A 146 5.14 13.93 -12.04
CA GLY A 146 4.63 14.01 -10.66
C GLY A 146 5.22 12.96 -9.71
N LYS A 147 6.43 12.46 -9.99
CA LYS A 147 7.07 11.38 -9.21
C LYS A 147 8.35 11.85 -8.52
N LEU A 148 8.60 11.32 -7.33
CA LEU A 148 9.83 11.50 -6.57
C LEU A 148 10.41 10.15 -6.18
N SER A 149 11.72 9.96 -6.31
CA SER A 149 12.36 8.73 -5.84
C SER A 149 12.23 8.58 -4.32
N ILE A 150 12.23 7.34 -3.82
CA ILE A 150 12.20 7.06 -2.37
C ILE A 150 13.42 7.65 -1.67
N GLN A 151 14.59 7.65 -2.33
CA GLN A 151 15.81 8.26 -1.79
C GLN A 151 15.63 9.76 -1.60
N ASN A 152 15.03 10.45 -2.57
CA ASN A 152 14.77 11.89 -2.45
C ASN A 152 13.69 12.19 -1.41
N LEU A 153 12.65 11.34 -1.31
CA LEU A 153 11.67 11.47 -0.22
C LEU A 153 12.35 11.32 1.14
N ARG A 154 13.20 10.31 1.31
CA ARG A 154 13.95 10.10 2.56
C ARG A 154 14.80 11.31 2.90
N LEU A 155 15.59 11.83 1.95
CA LEU A 155 16.39 13.05 2.16
C LEU A 155 15.52 14.26 2.54
N PHE A 156 14.38 14.43 1.89
CA PHE A 156 13.43 15.50 2.20
C PHE A 156 12.87 15.37 3.63
N LEU A 157 12.43 14.18 4.03
CA LEU A 157 11.89 13.94 5.37
C LEU A 157 12.98 14.05 6.45
N GLU A 158 14.18 13.53 6.20
CA GLU A 158 15.32 13.66 7.13
C GLU A 158 15.69 15.13 7.36
N SER A 159 15.66 15.96 6.31
CA SER A 159 15.97 17.40 6.43
C SER A 159 14.85 18.23 7.06
N THR A 160 13.58 17.81 6.94
CA THR A 160 12.43 18.60 7.44
C THR A 160 11.85 18.11 8.77
N ARG A 161 11.94 16.81 9.06
CA ARG A 161 11.35 16.13 10.24
C ARG A 161 12.39 15.46 11.12
N GLY A 162 13.61 15.28 10.63
CA GLY A 162 14.72 14.66 11.35
C GLY A 162 14.86 13.16 11.08
N LYS A 163 16.11 12.68 11.19
CA LYS A 163 16.49 11.31 10.80
C LYS A 163 15.71 10.21 11.50
N THR A 164 15.56 10.28 12.82
CA THR A 164 14.89 9.25 13.61
C THR A 164 13.42 9.07 13.22
N VAL A 165 12.71 10.18 12.97
CA VAL A 165 11.30 10.15 12.57
C VAL A 165 11.16 9.53 11.18
N THR A 166 12.05 9.89 10.25
CA THR A 166 12.07 9.31 8.91
C THR A 166 12.37 7.82 8.94
N GLU A 167 13.35 7.38 9.72
CA GLU A 167 13.67 5.96 9.89
C GLU A 167 12.45 5.19 10.44
N ALA A 168 11.78 5.71 11.46
CA ALA A 168 10.59 5.09 12.03
C ALA A 168 9.44 4.94 10.99
N LEU A 169 9.24 5.92 10.11
CA LEU A 169 8.25 5.82 9.03
C LEU A 169 8.60 4.67 8.06
N PHE A 170 9.85 4.58 7.61
CA PHE A 170 10.26 3.51 6.69
C PHE A 170 10.22 2.13 7.34
N ASP A 171 10.57 2.03 8.62
CA ASP A 171 10.42 0.80 9.40
C ASP A 171 8.94 0.39 9.49
N ASN A 172 8.04 1.34 9.73
CA ASN A 172 6.59 1.09 9.74
C ASN A 172 6.06 0.63 8.37
N ILE A 173 6.60 1.19 7.27
CA ILE A 173 6.26 0.75 5.90
C ILE A 173 6.70 -0.70 5.66
N VAL A 174 7.94 -1.04 6.01
CA VAL A 174 8.47 -2.41 5.90
C VAL A 174 7.61 -3.37 6.71
N TRP A 175 7.28 -3.00 7.94
CA TRP A 175 6.49 -3.82 8.84
C TRP A 175 5.07 -4.04 8.33
N LEU A 176 4.45 -3.01 7.75
CA LEU A 176 3.15 -3.07 7.09
C LEU A 176 3.13 -4.07 5.92
N ILE A 177 4.16 -4.05 5.07
CA ILE A 177 4.31 -5.00 3.94
C ILE A 177 4.47 -6.44 4.45
N VAL A 178 5.32 -6.64 5.46
CA VAL A 178 5.53 -7.98 6.05
C VAL A 178 4.24 -8.49 6.68
N HIS A 179 3.50 -7.63 7.41
CA HIS A 179 2.25 -8.00 8.06
C HIS A 179 1.14 -8.36 7.07
N SER A 180 0.99 -7.59 5.98
CA SER A 180 0.00 -7.91 4.95
C SER A 180 0.27 -9.28 4.33
N LEU A 181 1.52 -9.58 3.94
CA LEU A 181 1.88 -10.89 3.38
C LEU A 181 1.68 -12.02 4.39
N LYS A 182 2.10 -11.83 5.64
CA LYS A 182 1.92 -12.82 6.71
C LYS A 182 0.45 -13.16 6.95
N SER A 183 -0.43 -12.15 6.89
CA SER A 183 -1.87 -12.34 7.13
C SER A 183 -2.54 -13.28 6.13
N VAL A 184 -2.01 -13.37 4.89
CA VAL A 184 -2.53 -14.23 3.82
C VAL A 184 -1.63 -15.42 3.50
N SER A 185 -0.47 -15.53 4.13
CA SER A 185 0.52 -16.60 3.87
C SER A 185 -0.05 -18.02 3.88
N TYR A 186 -1.07 -18.28 4.72
CA TYR A 186 -1.69 -19.60 4.84
C TYR A 186 -2.56 -20.02 3.63
N ILE A 187 -2.99 -19.07 2.80
CA ILE A 187 -3.74 -19.32 1.55
C ILE A 187 -2.90 -19.11 0.29
N MET A 188 -1.70 -18.56 0.42
CA MET A 188 -0.81 -18.36 -0.71
C MET A 188 -0.23 -19.71 -1.17
N SER A 189 -0.29 -19.96 -2.48
CA SER A 189 0.30 -21.15 -3.09
C SER A 189 1.81 -21.14 -2.88
N ASN A 190 2.31 -22.06 -2.06
CA ASN A 190 3.73 -22.18 -1.75
C ASN A 190 4.41 -23.20 -2.68
N ASP A 191 4.54 -22.86 -3.97
CA ASP A 191 5.38 -23.61 -4.90
C ASP A 191 6.77 -23.01 -4.95
N ARG A 192 7.79 -23.81 -4.62
CA ARG A 192 9.19 -23.40 -4.63
C ARG A 192 9.69 -22.94 -6.00
N HIS A 193 8.98 -23.20 -7.10
CA HIS A 193 9.35 -22.77 -8.45
C HIS A 193 8.60 -21.50 -8.88
N CYS A 194 7.69 -20.99 -8.07
CA CYS A 194 6.96 -19.75 -8.33
C CYS A 194 7.60 -18.56 -7.61
N PHE A 195 7.35 -17.38 -8.14
CA PHE A 195 7.57 -16.10 -7.49
C PHE A 195 6.52 -15.12 -8.01
N GLU A 196 6.25 -14.06 -7.24
CA GLU A 196 5.32 -13.02 -7.64
C GLU A 196 5.87 -11.66 -7.24
N CYS A 197 5.62 -10.65 -8.08
CA CYS A 197 6.00 -9.27 -7.82
C CYS A 197 4.76 -8.47 -7.51
N TYR A 198 4.71 -7.91 -6.29
CA TYR A 198 3.59 -7.10 -5.84
C TYR A 198 3.92 -5.61 -5.91
N GLY A 199 2.98 -4.81 -6.41
CA GLY A 199 2.96 -3.36 -6.24
C GLY A 199 2.19 -3.00 -4.98
N TYR A 200 2.83 -2.30 -4.05
CA TYR A 200 2.20 -1.83 -2.82
C TYR A 200 1.85 -0.36 -2.95
N ASP A 201 0.56 -0.04 -2.87
CA ASP A 201 0.09 1.33 -2.83
C ASP A 201 -0.12 1.73 -1.37
N ILE A 202 0.83 2.51 -0.83
CA ILE A 202 0.85 2.93 0.57
C ILE A 202 0.70 4.44 0.66
N ILE A 203 -0.23 4.90 1.48
CA ILE A 203 -0.47 6.32 1.70
C ILE A 203 0.08 6.73 3.07
N ILE A 204 0.73 7.89 3.17
CA ILE A 204 1.25 8.44 4.43
C ILE A 204 0.40 9.65 4.81
N ASP A 205 -0.03 9.70 6.07
CA ASP A 205 -0.77 10.83 6.63
C ASP A 205 0.15 11.94 7.18
N ASP A 206 -0.46 13.01 7.69
CA ASP A 206 0.23 14.15 8.29
C ASP A 206 1.02 13.83 9.56
N ASN A 207 0.71 12.72 10.23
CA ASN A 207 1.43 12.19 11.39
C ASN A 207 2.54 11.20 11.01
N LEU A 208 2.84 11.07 9.71
CA LEU A 208 3.81 10.11 9.17
C LEU A 208 3.49 8.65 9.51
N LYS A 209 2.21 8.32 9.59
CA LYS A 209 1.74 6.93 9.68
C LYS A 209 1.45 6.39 8.29
N PRO A 210 2.02 5.23 7.90
CA PRO A 210 1.72 4.60 6.64
C PRO A 210 0.43 3.76 6.73
N TRP A 211 -0.36 3.80 5.67
CA TRP A 211 -1.62 3.09 5.53
C TRP A 211 -1.66 2.33 4.20
N LEU A 212 -1.97 1.04 4.26
CA LEU A 212 -2.07 0.19 3.08
C LEU A 212 -3.38 0.50 2.35
N ILE A 213 -3.30 0.88 1.07
CA ILE A 213 -4.48 1.13 0.23
C ILE A 213 -4.83 -0.10 -0.59
N GLU A 214 -3.86 -0.64 -1.32
CA GLU A 214 -4.02 -1.86 -2.10
C GLU A 214 -2.70 -2.60 -2.33
N VAL A 215 -2.81 -3.87 -2.67
CA VAL A 215 -1.71 -4.71 -3.14
C VAL A 215 -2.07 -5.23 -4.52
N ASN A 216 -1.23 -4.90 -5.51
CA ASN A 216 -1.43 -5.24 -6.91
C ASN A 216 -0.53 -6.44 -7.28
N ALA A 217 -1.12 -7.56 -7.66
CA ALA A 217 -0.42 -8.76 -8.16
C ALA A 217 0.27 -8.55 -9.53
N SER A 218 -0.15 -7.52 -10.27
CA SER A 218 0.37 -7.20 -11.60
C SER A 218 0.69 -5.70 -11.70
N PRO A 219 1.76 -5.21 -11.03
CA PRO A 219 2.14 -3.81 -11.11
C PRO A 219 2.46 -3.41 -12.56
N SER A 220 2.03 -2.22 -12.97
CA SER A 220 2.25 -1.76 -14.35
C SER A 220 3.73 -1.53 -14.64
N LEU A 221 4.26 -2.17 -15.69
CA LEU A 221 5.61 -1.93 -16.20
C LEU A 221 5.66 -0.87 -17.32
N THR A 222 4.53 -0.24 -17.65
CA THR A 222 4.49 0.85 -18.65
C THR A 222 5.30 2.05 -18.15
N SER A 223 6.28 2.49 -18.92
CA SER A 223 7.14 3.62 -18.54
C SER A 223 6.56 4.92 -19.08
N THR A 224 6.44 5.94 -18.21
CA THR A 224 5.92 7.26 -18.59
C THR A 224 6.98 8.35 -18.55
N THR A 225 8.11 8.08 -17.89
CA THR A 225 9.29 8.94 -17.81
C THR A 225 10.55 8.11 -18.01
N VAL A 226 11.68 8.76 -18.27
CA VAL A 226 13.00 8.09 -18.36
C VAL A 226 13.37 7.43 -17.02
N ASN A 227 13.06 8.09 -15.90
CA ASN A 227 13.31 7.54 -14.56
C ASN A 227 12.49 6.27 -14.30
N ASP A 228 11.21 6.25 -14.71
CA ASP A 228 10.39 5.03 -14.63
C ASP A 228 11.03 3.90 -15.43
N ARG A 229 11.49 4.20 -16.64
CA ARG A 229 12.11 3.22 -17.53
C ARG A 229 13.32 2.61 -16.84
N ILE A 230 14.25 3.43 -16.35
CA ILE A 230 15.46 2.98 -15.65
C ILE A 230 15.10 2.13 -14.41
N LEU A 231 14.17 2.60 -13.58
CA LEU A 231 13.75 1.90 -12.37
C LEU A 231 13.13 0.54 -12.68
N LYS A 232 12.26 0.46 -13.70
CA LYS A 232 11.57 -0.77 -14.10
C LYS A 232 12.52 -1.76 -14.77
N TYR A 233 13.47 -1.30 -15.58
CA TYR A 233 14.52 -2.17 -16.10
C TYR A 233 15.35 -2.77 -14.97
N LYS A 234 15.79 -1.95 -13.99
CA LYS A 234 16.54 -2.44 -12.83
C LYS A 234 15.74 -3.43 -11.98
N LEU A 235 14.45 -3.18 -11.79
CA LEU A 235 13.56 -4.10 -11.08
C LEU A 235 13.56 -5.47 -11.75
N ILE A 236 13.31 -5.54 -13.07
CA ILE A 236 13.28 -6.82 -13.80
C ILE A 236 14.64 -7.50 -13.80
N ASP A 237 15.72 -6.74 -14.02
CA ASP A 237 17.09 -7.26 -14.01
C ASP A 237 17.46 -7.88 -12.65
N ASN A 238 17.19 -7.17 -11.54
CA ASN A 238 17.43 -7.68 -10.19
C ASN A 238 16.49 -8.86 -9.86
N MET A 239 15.24 -8.85 -10.33
CA MET A 239 14.33 -9.99 -10.14
C MET A 239 14.87 -11.24 -10.82
N LEU A 240 15.27 -11.14 -12.08
CA LEU A 240 15.85 -12.26 -12.82
C LEU A 240 17.13 -12.77 -12.15
N SER A 241 17.97 -11.87 -11.64
CA SER A 241 19.19 -12.22 -10.89
C SER A 241 18.90 -13.00 -9.60
N VAL A 242 17.76 -12.74 -8.95
CA VAL A 242 17.34 -13.43 -7.73
C VAL A 242 16.71 -14.79 -8.04
N VAL A 243 15.88 -14.89 -9.08
CA VAL A 243 15.03 -16.06 -9.34
C VAL A 243 15.63 -17.06 -10.33
N LEU A 244 16.63 -16.65 -11.11
CA LEU A 244 17.34 -17.53 -12.04
C LEU A 244 18.70 -17.95 -11.49
N PRO A 245 19.13 -19.20 -11.75
CA PRO A 245 20.47 -19.64 -11.38
C PRO A 245 21.53 -18.85 -12.13
N PRO A 246 22.76 -18.72 -11.58
CA PRO A 246 23.86 -18.00 -12.23
C PRO A 246 24.22 -18.53 -13.63
N SER A 247 23.88 -19.79 -13.92
CA SER A 247 24.04 -20.40 -15.25
C SER A 247 23.06 -19.85 -16.29
N GLY A 248 21.99 -19.15 -15.87
CA GLY A 248 20.88 -18.72 -16.72
C GLY A 248 19.95 -19.85 -17.19
N ILE A 249 20.26 -21.10 -16.82
CA ILE A 249 19.53 -22.29 -17.26
C ILE A 249 18.67 -22.80 -16.11
N PRO A 250 17.33 -22.89 -16.25
CA PRO A 250 16.46 -23.39 -15.19
C PRO A 250 16.93 -24.74 -14.64
N ASP A 251 17.24 -24.79 -13.34
CA ASP A 251 17.65 -26.00 -12.64
C ASP A 251 16.75 -26.21 -11.41
N VAL A 252 15.95 -27.28 -11.45
CA VAL A 252 15.02 -27.67 -10.37
C VAL A 252 15.73 -28.14 -9.09
N ARG A 253 17.04 -28.38 -9.16
CA ARG A 253 17.89 -28.77 -8.03
C ARG A 253 18.64 -27.58 -7.42
N TRP A 254 18.60 -26.42 -8.08
CA TRP A 254 19.24 -25.22 -7.55
C TRP A 254 18.53 -24.76 -6.28
N ASN A 255 19.27 -24.71 -5.18
CA ASN A 255 18.74 -24.27 -3.90
C ASN A 255 18.67 -22.73 -3.88
N LYS A 256 17.49 -22.19 -3.58
CA LYS A 256 17.20 -20.75 -3.63
C LYS A 256 17.76 -20.03 -2.39
N CYS A 257 19.00 -19.59 -2.47
CA CYS A 257 19.55 -18.57 -1.56
C CYS A 257 20.33 -17.55 -2.41
N PRO A 258 19.70 -16.43 -2.81
CA PRO A 258 20.39 -15.42 -3.61
C PRO A 258 21.55 -14.82 -2.81
N SER A 259 22.70 -14.63 -3.46
CA SER A 259 23.82 -13.92 -2.83
C SER A 259 23.48 -12.43 -2.67
N ARG A 260 24.26 -11.71 -1.85
CA ARG A 260 24.06 -10.26 -1.67
C ARG A 260 24.21 -9.49 -2.97
N GLU A 261 25.10 -9.94 -3.85
CA GLU A 261 25.33 -9.36 -5.17
C GLU A 261 24.13 -9.61 -6.08
N ALA A 262 23.55 -10.82 -6.03
CA ALA A 262 22.38 -11.17 -6.84
C ALA A 262 21.11 -10.40 -6.43
N MET A 263 21.01 -9.97 -5.16
CA MET A 263 19.90 -9.14 -4.70
C MET A 263 19.91 -7.73 -5.31
N GLY A 264 21.07 -7.21 -5.72
CA GLY A 264 21.17 -5.88 -6.32
C GLY A 264 20.59 -4.79 -5.41
N ASN A 265 19.49 -4.18 -5.85
CA ASN A 265 18.79 -3.13 -5.09
C ASN A 265 17.70 -3.67 -4.16
N PHE A 266 17.47 -4.99 -4.12
CA PHE A 266 16.52 -5.57 -3.18
C PHE A 266 17.08 -5.61 -1.77
N GLU A 267 16.19 -5.39 -0.82
CA GLU A 267 16.43 -5.59 0.60
C GLU A 267 15.62 -6.82 1.05
N LEU A 268 16.30 -7.76 1.70
CA LEU A 268 15.63 -8.91 2.31
C LEU A 268 14.91 -8.46 3.57
N LEU A 269 13.57 -8.40 3.52
CA LEU A 269 12.76 -7.96 4.65
C LEU A 269 12.53 -9.07 5.68
N ILE A 270 12.34 -10.31 5.21
CA ILE A 270 12.10 -11.46 6.07
C ILE A 270 12.56 -12.75 5.39
N ASP A 271 13.25 -13.59 6.16
CA ASP A 271 13.51 -14.99 5.84
C ASP A 271 12.80 -15.85 6.88
N GLU A 272 11.74 -16.55 6.46
CA GLU A 272 10.93 -17.36 7.38
C GLU A 272 11.66 -18.60 7.89
N GLU A 273 12.58 -19.16 7.10
CA GLU A 273 13.35 -20.34 7.49
C GLU A 273 14.38 -19.97 8.56
N LEU A 274 15.10 -18.87 8.38
CA LEU A 274 16.02 -18.34 9.39
C LEU A 274 15.26 -17.92 10.65
N ALA A 275 14.14 -17.20 10.51
CA ALA A 275 13.32 -16.78 11.66
C ALA A 275 12.67 -17.95 12.41
N ALA A 276 12.52 -19.13 11.79
CA ALA A 276 12.08 -20.35 12.44
C ALA A 276 13.23 -21.08 13.16
N LYS A 277 14.44 -21.07 12.59
CA LYS A 277 15.66 -21.66 13.20
C LYS A 277 16.09 -20.93 14.47
N ASP A 278 15.97 -19.60 14.51
CA ASP A 278 16.26 -18.80 15.72
C ASP A 278 15.29 -19.11 16.88
N LYS A 279 14.10 -19.65 16.58
CA LYS A 279 13.11 -20.05 17.59
C LYS A 279 13.34 -21.47 18.12
N SER A 280 14.09 -22.30 17.40
CA SER A 280 14.39 -23.68 17.81
C SER A 280 15.79 -23.86 18.42
N GLY A 281 16.61 -22.80 18.43
CA GLY A 281 17.88 -22.78 19.17
C GLY A 281 17.67 -22.64 20.69
N PRO A 282 18.59 -23.17 21.53
CA PRO A 282 18.55 -22.90 22.96
C PRO A 282 18.61 -21.39 23.19
N SER A 283 17.78 -20.87 24.11
CA SER A 283 17.65 -19.46 24.42
C SER A 283 18.97 -18.89 24.95
N ILE A 284 19.86 -18.46 24.07
CA ILE A 284 21.04 -17.69 24.46
C ILE A 284 20.53 -16.31 24.82
N LYS A 285 20.49 -16.02 26.13
CA LYS A 285 20.34 -14.67 26.65
C LYS A 285 21.45 -13.81 26.05
N ILE A 286 21.13 -13.02 25.02
CA ILE A 286 22.03 -11.98 24.53
C ILE A 286 22.03 -10.89 25.60
N ASP A 287 23.08 -10.92 26.43
CA ASP A 287 23.38 -9.90 27.42
C ASP A 287 23.54 -8.54 26.71
N GLN A 288 22.80 -7.53 27.18
CA GLN A 288 22.73 -6.19 26.57
C GLN A 288 24.03 -5.38 26.68
N LYS A 289 25.18 -6.02 26.95
CA LYS A 289 26.46 -5.36 27.22
C LYS A 289 27.32 -5.04 26.00
N GLU A 290 27.03 -5.57 24.80
CA GLU A 290 27.90 -5.31 23.64
C GLU A 290 27.52 -4.11 22.77
N ARG A 291 26.35 -3.49 22.97
CA ARG A 291 25.97 -2.27 22.22
C ARG A 291 26.65 -0.99 22.72
N LEU A 292 27.40 -1.03 23.83
CA LEU A 292 28.07 0.15 24.41
C LEU A 292 29.58 0.26 24.14
N LYS A 293 30.19 -0.69 23.41
CA LYS A 293 31.64 -0.67 23.13
C LYS A 293 32.04 -0.13 21.75
N ARG A 294 31.11 0.45 20.99
CA ARG A 294 31.40 1.15 19.70
C ARG A 294 31.16 2.66 19.76
N LYS A 295 31.18 3.25 20.96
CA LYS A 295 31.33 4.69 21.16
C LYS A 295 32.48 4.95 22.13
N THR A 296 33.67 4.65 21.66
CA THR A 296 34.94 5.26 22.09
C THR A 296 35.89 5.15 20.91
#